data_AF-A0A543J2E9-F1
#
_entry.id   AF-A0A543J2E9-F1
#
_cell.length_a   1.000
_cell.length_b   1.000
_cell.length_c   1.000
_cell.angle_alpha   90.00
_cell.angle_beta   90.00
_cell.angle_gamma   90.00
#
_symmetry.space_group_name_H-M   'P 1'
#
loop_
_entity.id
_entity.type
_entity.pdbx_description
1 polymer ?
#
loop_
_entity_poly.entity_id
_entity_poly.type
_entity_poly.pdbx_seq_one_letter_code
_entity_poly.pdbx_strand_id
1 'polypeptide(L)'
;MGGKRLSGKAGSFDNNSRGHSDSTSRQVTQEGWWTKWEGIAAIVATVLGIGSACFYLYDRFIDPPGHAAPASARPTCDSGSICLWPEGRFGGKVWTWTPGVSEEGRIPDYLREHVGSFDAQAQACFVDSETGERRPVHFRDWSERYHDPGRFGRVMDTIKARC
;
A
#
# COMPACT_ATOMS: atom_id res chain seq x y z
N MET A 1 -16.41 31.86 -53.07
CA MET A 1 -17.62 31.35 -52.37
C MET A 1 -17.63 32.07 -51.03
N GLY A 2 -18.27 33.23 -50.83
CA GLY A 2 -19.70 33.56 -50.99
C GLY A 2 -20.39 33.34 -49.62
N GLY A 3 -21.05 34.28 -48.93
CA GLY A 3 -21.41 35.68 -49.14
C GLY A 3 -21.69 36.33 -47.76
N LYS A 4 -21.45 37.65 -47.60
CA LYS A 4 -22.46 38.74 -47.53
C LYS A 4 -23.47 38.59 -46.36
N ARG A 5 -23.34 39.36 -45.28
CA ARG A 5 -23.75 40.78 -45.04
C ARG A 5 -25.24 40.97 -44.74
N LEU A 6 -25.46 42.00 -43.90
CA LEU A 6 -26.65 42.83 -43.63
C LEU A 6 -27.42 42.42 -42.36
N SER A 7 -27.37 43.21 -41.26
CA SER A 7 -27.86 44.59 -41.04
C SER A 7 -29.37 44.67 -40.78
N GLY A 8 -29.72 45.16 -39.60
CA GLY A 8 -31.02 45.73 -39.27
C GLY A 8 -31.38 45.50 -37.79
N LYS A 9 -32.11 46.34 -37.07
CA LYS A 9 -32.55 47.74 -37.18
C LYS A 9 -33.41 47.94 -35.91
N ALA A 10 -33.25 49.09 -35.25
CA ALA A 10 -34.22 49.86 -34.44
C ALA A 10 -35.21 49.16 -33.48
N GLY A 11 -35.44 49.81 -32.32
CA GLY A 11 -36.70 49.64 -31.60
C GLY A 11 -36.65 50.01 -30.12
N SER A 12 -36.80 51.30 -29.83
CA SER A 12 -37.29 51.80 -28.53
C SER A 12 -38.73 51.33 -28.33
N PHE A 13 -39.07 50.84 -27.14
CA PHE A 13 -40.45 50.77 -26.68
C PHE A 13 -40.49 50.98 -25.16
N ASP A 14 -40.95 52.17 -24.77
CA ASP A 14 -41.44 52.47 -23.44
C ASP A 14 -42.70 51.64 -23.16
N ASN A 15 -42.85 51.12 -21.94
CA ASN A 15 -44.17 51.21 -21.30
C ASN A 15 -44.10 51.13 -19.78
N ASN A 16 -44.39 52.28 -19.18
CA ASN A 16 -44.86 52.47 -17.83
C ASN A 16 -46.30 51.92 -17.74
N SER A 17 -46.58 50.96 -16.87
CA SER A 17 -47.94 50.76 -16.35
C SER A 17 -47.95 50.07 -14.99
N ARG A 18 -48.41 50.87 -14.03
CA ARG A 18 -48.86 50.54 -12.69
C ARG A 18 -49.82 49.35 -12.71
N GLY A 19 -49.61 48.46 -11.75
CA GLY A 19 -50.58 47.44 -11.36
C GLY A 19 -50.31 47.06 -9.92
N HIS A 20 -50.82 47.89 -8.99
CA HIS A 20 -50.93 47.52 -7.58
C HIS A 20 -51.80 46.26 -7.49
N SER A 21 -51.27 45.23 -6.84
CA SER A 21 -52.09 44.24 -6.16
C SER A 21 -51.41 43.99 -4.83
N ASP A 22 -52.04 44.54 -3.79
CA ASP A 22 -51.77 44.22 -2.41
C ASP A 22 -51.83 42.71 -2.21
N SER A 23 -50.77 42.17 -1.66
CA SER A 23 -50.78 40.86 -1.03
C SER A 23 -49.84 40.96 0.15
N THR A 24 -50.41 41.37 1.28
CA THR A 24 -50.05 41.02 2.65
C THR A 24 -48.83 40.10 2.72
N SER A 25 -47.64 40.70 2.64
CA SER A 25 -46.39 40.01 2.87
C SER A 25 -46.05 40.19 4.33
N ARG A 26 -46.18 39.10 5.08
CA ARG A 26 -45.61 38.95 6.42
C ARG A 26 -44.21 39.57 6.41
N GLN A 27 -44.01 40.59 7.23
CA GLN A 27 -42.66 41.00 7.60
C GLN A 27 -42.03 39.82 8.34
N VAL A 28 -41.22 39.04 7.61
CA VAL A 28 -40.17 38.25 8.23
C VAL A 28 -39.00 39.20 8.34
N THR A 29 -38.77 39.63 9.56
CA THR A 29 -37.61 40.38 10.01
C THR A 29 -36.34 39.81 9.38
N GLN A 30 -35.57 40.67 8.74
CA GLN A 30 -34.28 40.34 8.16
C GLN A 30 -33.23 40.35 9.29
N GLU A 31 -33.18 39.27 10.07
CA GLU A 31 -32.20 39.05 11.14
C GLU A 31 -30.85 38.63 10.50
N GLY A 32 -29.76 39.27 10.94
CA GLY A 32 -28.42 39.19 10.35
C GLY A 32 -27.86 37.78 10.13
N TRP A 33 -27.68 37.41 8.86
CA TRP A 33 -27.00 36.19 8.43
C TRP A 33 -25.47 36.36 8.26
N TRP A 34 -24.90 37.54 8.51
CA TRP A 34 -23.48 37.81 8.21
C TRP A 34 -22.52 37.71 9.41
N THR A 35 -23.01 37.56 10.64
CA THR A 35 -22.16 37.53 11.87
C THR A 35 -21.87 36.13 12.43
N LYS A 36 -22.31 35.06 11.77
CA LYS A 36 -22.12 33.68 12.27
C LYS A 36 -20.80 33.00 11.85
N TRP A 37 -19.90 33.72 11.18
CA TRP A 37 -18.63 33.16 10.67
C TRP A 37 -17.42 33.32 11.60
N GLU A 38 -17.48 34.16 12.63
CA GLU A 38 -16.33 34.34 13.55
C GLU A 38 -16.23 33.21 14.59
N GLY A 39 -17.31 32.51 14.91
CA GLY A 39 -17.30 31.43 15.90
C GLY A 39 -16.74 30.10 15.40
N ILE A 40 -16.74 29.86 14.08
CA ILE A 40 -16.36 28.55 13.50
C ILE A 40 -14.83 28.39 13.46
N ALA A 41 -14.09 29.47 13.21
CA ALA A 41 -12.63 29.44 13.14
C ALA A 41 -11.98 29.05 14.48
N ALA A 42 -12.53 29.53 15.60
CA ALA A 42 -12.02 29.20 16.95
C ALA A 42 -12.21 27.71 17.30
N ILE A 43 -13.33 27.12 16.86
CA ILE A 43 -13.64 25.70 17.11
C ILE A 43 -12.72 24.81 16.27
N VAL A 44 -12.50 25.13 14.99
CA VAL A 44 -11.59 24.37 14.12
C VAL A 44 -10.14 24.42 14.62
N ALA A 45 -9.67 25.59 15.08
CA ALA A 45 -8.33 25.72 15.66
C ALA A 45 -8.17 24.92 16.96
N THR A 46 -9.20 24.86 17.80
CA THR A 46 -9.19 24.11 19.06
C THR A 46 -9.18 22.59 18.83
N VAL A 47 -9.97 22.10 17.87
CA VAL A 47 -10.01 20.67 17.52
C VAL A 47 -8.69 20.22 16.90
N LEU A 48 -8.08 21.03 16.04
CA LEU A 48 -6.75 20.73 15.47
C LEU A 48 -5.63 20.79 16.52
N GLY A 49 -5.68 21.75 17.46
CA GLY A 49 -4.69 21.86 18.54
C GLY A 49 -4.74 20.68 19.53
N ILE A 50 -5.94 20.28 19.96
CA ILE A 50 -6.12 19.13 20.87
C ILE A 50 -5.81 17.82 20.15
N GLY A 51 -6.21 17.67 18.88
CA GLY A 51 -5.88 16.51 18.06
C GLY A 51 -4.37 16.34 17.88
N SER A 52 -3.64 17.45 17.67
CA SER A 52 -2.18 17.42 17.54
C SER A 52 -1.48 17.05 18.85
N ALA A 53 -1.90 17.62 19.99
CA ALA A 53 -1.35 17.25 21.30
C ALA A 53 -1.64 15.78 21.67
N CYS A 54 -2.85 15.27 21.35
CA CYS A 54 -3.18 13.86 21.53
C CYS A 54 -2.37 12.95 20.60
N PHE A 55 -2.12 13.36 19.35
CA PHE A 55 -1.29 12.59 18.41
C PHE A 55 0.16 12.53 18.88
N TYR A 56 0.73 13.65 19.36
CA TYR A 56 2.08 13.67 19.94
C TYR A 56 2.20 12.90 21.26
N LEU A 57 1.15 12.85 22.07
CA LEU A 57 1.10 12.03 23.28
C LEU A 57 0.88 10.55 22.97
N TYR A 58 0.13 10.20 21.91
CA TYR A 58 -0.02 8.82 21.45
C TYR A 58 1.29 8.24 20.92
N ASP A 59 2.05 9.01 20.13
CA ASP A 59 3.34 8.58 19.57
C ASP A 59 4.37 8.30 20.68
N ARG A 60 4.38 9.12 21.75
CA ARG A 60 5.38 9.01 22.83
C ARG A 60 5.10 7.90 23.86
N PHE A 61 3.89 7.34 23.91
CA PHE A 61 3.53 6.27 24.84
C PHE A 61 3.20 4.93 24.16
N ILE A 62 3.11 4.88 22.83
CA ILE A 62 2.85 3.64 22.08
C ILE A 62 4.08 3.12 21.33
N ASP A 63 5.13 3.92 21.11
CA ASP A 63 6.43 3.39 20.70
C ASP A 63 7.26 3.10 21.96
N PRO A 64 7.33 1.83 22.46
CA PRO A 64 8.49 1.45 23.25
C PRO A 64 9.71 1.85 22.42
N PRO A 65 10.80 2.40 22.99
CA PRO A 65 12.01 2.65 22.22
C PRO A 65 12.26 1.38 21.44
N GLY A 66 12.19 1.48 20.11
CA GLY A 66 12.34 0.35 19.21
C GLY A 66 13.54 -0.41 19.70
N HIS A 67 13.28 -1.46 20.48
CA HIS A 67 14.17 -2.56 20.59
C HIS A 67 14.16 -2.97 19.14
N ALA A 68 15.21 -2.58 18.41
CA ALA A 68 15.59 -3.29 17.22
C ALA A 68 15.49 -4.74 17.67
N ALA A 69 14.40 -5.41 17.29
CA ALA A 69 14.11 -6.76 17.72
C ALA A 69 15.43 -7.46 17.48
N PRO A 70 16.09 -8.02 18.53
CA PRO A 70 17.48 -8.45 18.43
C PRO A 70 17.54 -9.25 17.15
N ALA A 71 18.23 -8.73 16.13
CA ALA A 71 18.01 -9.15 14.74
C ALA A 71 17.95 -10.66 14.77
N SER A 72 16.74 -11.24 14.65
CA SER A 72 16.50 -12.61 15.14
C SER A 72 17.59 -13.45 14.53
N ALA A 73 18.51 -13.94 15.36
CA ALA A 73 19.81 -14.39 14.85
C ALA A 73 19.53 -15.38 13.74
N ARG A 74 19.85 -14.97 12.50
CA ARG A 74 19.45 -15.70 11.30
C ARG A 74 19.91 -17.14 11.48
N PRO A 75 18.98 -18.12 11.46
CA PRO A 75 19.40 -19.51 11.48
C PRO A 75 20.21 -19.75 10.21
N THR A 76 21.45 -20.17 10.40
CA THR A 76 22.35 -20.50 9.30
C THR A 76 22.23 -21.99 9.05
N CYS A 77 21.99 -22.37 7.79
CA CYS A 77 21.95 -23.78 7.42
C CYS A 77 23.33 -24.44 7.54
N ASP A 78 23.33 -25.76 7.53
CA ASP A 78 24.59 -26.49 7.42
C ASP A 78 25.32 -26.13 6.11
N SER A 79 26.64 -26.08 6.17
CA SER A 79 27.46 -25.77 5.00
C SER A 79 27.16 -26.73 3.85
N GLY A 80 26.92 -26.19 2.65
CA GLY A 80 26.56 -26.98 1.49
C GLY A 80 25.08 -27.32 1.39
N SER A 81 24.22 -26.78 2.27
CA SER A 81 22.77 -26.99 2.20
C SER A 81 22.01 -25.67 2.00
N ILE A 82 20.73 -25.79 1.66
CA ILE A 82 19.79 -24.68 1.56
C ILE A 82 18.59 -25.02 2.42
N CYS A 83 18.22 -24.15 3.35
CA CYS A 83 17.00 -24.32 4.12
C CYS A 83 15.93 -23.34 3.67
N LEU A 84 14.71 -23.86 3.63
CA LEU A 84 13.49 -23.13 3.32
C LEU A 84 12.56 -23.17 4.53
N TRP A 85 11.88 -22.05 4.74
CA TRP A 85 10.85 -21.89 5.76
C TRP A 85 9.56 -21.38 5.12
N PRO A 86 8.40 -21.88 5.56
CA PRO A 86 7.11 -21.46 5.01
C PRO A 86 6.74 -20.04 5.46
N GLU A 87 7.21 -19.61 6.64
CA GLU A 87 6.93 -18.29 7.17
C GLU A 87 8.11 -17.33 6.90
N GLY A 88 7.83 -16.04 6.98
CA GLY A 88 8.87 -15.01 7.00
C GLY A 88 9.72 -15.10 8.28
N ARG A 89 10.86 -14.41 8.29
CA ARG A 89 11.79 -14.36 9.43
C ARG A 89 12.22 -15.73 9.96
N PHE A 90 12.32 -16.72 9.06
CA PHE A 90 12.78 -18.08 9.36
C PHE A 90 11.86 -18.86 10.31
N GLY A 91 10.55 -18.61 10.23
CA GLY A 91 9.54 -19.27 11.06
C GLY A 91 9.02 -20.60 10.50
N GLY A 92 8.46 -21.43 11.37
CA GLY A 92 7.82 -22.69 10.99
C GLY A 92 8.78 -23.86 10.78
N LYS A 93 8.26 -24.94 10.19
CA LYS A 93 9.01 -26.19 9.97
C LYS A 93 10.02 -26.01 8.84
N VAL A 94 11.30 -26.05 9.18
CA VAL A 94 12.40 -26.00 8.22
C VAL A 94 12.41 -27.23 7.31
N TRP A 95 12.67 -27.01 6.03
CA TRP A 95 13.03 -28.06 5.08
C TRP A 95 14.42 -27.77 4.53
N THR A 96 15.28 -28.77 4.53
CA THR A 96 16.67 -28.64 4.10
C THR A 96 16.90 -29.44 2.84
N TRP A 97 17.48 -28.78 1.84
CA TRP A 97 17.90 -29.38 0.59
C TRP A 97 19.43 -29.39 0.50
N THR A 98 20.01 -30.50 0.05
CA THR A 98 21.46 -30.64 -0.15
C THR A 98 21.72 -31.13 -1.58
N PRO A 99 22.60 -30.46 -2.35
CA PRO A 99 22.97 -30.87 -3.69
C PRO A 99 23.61 -32.27 -3.66
N GLY A 100 23.15 -33.16 -4.55
CA GLY A 100 23.69 -34.52 -4.71
C GLY A 100 23.10 -35.59 -3.79
N VAL A 101 22.32 -35.21 -2.77
CA VAL A 101 21.54 -36.16 -1.96
C VAL A 101 20.15 -36.40 -2.57
N SER A 102 19.56 -35.37 -3.18
CA SER A 102 18.38 -35.49 -4.03
C SER A 102 18.75 -35.13 -5.47
N GLU A 103 18.52 -36.06 -6.40
CA GLU A 103 18.77 -35.83 -7.84
C GLU A 103 17.91 -34.67 -8.38
N GLU A 104 16.72 -34.46 -7.81
CA GLU A 104 15.80 -33.38 -8.13
C GLU A 104 15.20 -32.81 -6.83
N GLY A 105 15.53 -31.55 -6.52
CA GLY A 105 15.13 -30.86 -5.29
C GLY A 105 13.69 -30.38 -5.31
N ARG A 106 12.74 -31.26 -5.64
CA ARG A 106 11.31 -30.93 -5.60
C ARG A 106 10.94 -30.52 -4.19
N ILE A 107 10.39 -29.32 -4.06
CA ILE A 107 9.98 -28.78 -2.77
C ILE A 107 8.73 -29.54 -2.32
N PRO A 108 8.61 -29.89 -1.03
CA PRO A 108 7.42 -30.51 -0.49
C PRO A 108 6.18 -29.65 -0.72
N ASP A 109 5.03 -30.29 -0.91
CA ASP A 109 3.77 -29.63 -1.27
C ASP A 109 3.36 -28.49 -0.33
N TYR A 110 3.73 -28.56 0.95
CA TYR A 110 3.44 -27.51 1.94
C TYR A 110 4.31 -26.25 1.81
N LEU A 111 5.38 -26.30 1.02
CA LEU A 111 6.35 -25.22 0.80
C LEU A 111 6.37 -24.72 -0.65
N ARG A 112 5.91 -25.53 -1.62
CA ARG A 112 5.83 -25.08 -3.02
C ARG A 112 5.00 -23.82 -3.09
N GLU A 113 5.50 -22.82 -3.80
CA GLU A 113 4.84 -21.51 -4.00
C GLU A 113 4.56 -20.73 -2.70
N HIS A 114 5.05 -21.21 -1.55
CA HIS A 114 4.76 -20.66 -0.23
C HIS A 114 6.04 -20.50 0.60
N VAL A 115 7.17 -20.26 -0.06
CA VAL A 115 8.46 -20.09 0.64
C VAL A 115 8.54 -18.68 1.24
N GLY A 116 8.27 -18.59 2.54
CA GLY A 116 8.32 -17.36 3.32
C GLY A 116 9.72 -16.80 3.54
N SER A 117 10.72 -17.66 3.75
CA SER A 117 12.12 -17.26 3.92
C SER A 117 13.09 -18.39 3.59
N PHE A 118 14.35 -18.03 3.32
CA PHE A 118 15.39 -19.01 3.00
C PHE A 118 16.79 -18.55 3.43
N ASP A 119 17.67 -19.55 3.57
CA ASP A 119 19.10 -19.42 3.85
C ASP A 119 19.84 -20.40 2.95
N ALA A 120 20.76 -19.90 2.12
CA ALA A 120 21.53 -20.71 1.20
C ALA A 120 23.01 -20.74 1.59
N GLN A 121 23.51 -21.91 1.99
CA GLN A 121 24.94 -22.20 2.15
C GLN A 121 25.48 -23.05 0.99
N ALA A 122 24.76 -23.08 -0.13
CA ALA A 122 25.18 -23.71 -1.39
C ALA A 122 24.73 -22.86 -2.58
N GLN A 123 25.38 -23.08 -3.72
CA GLN A 123 24.90 -22.54 -5.00
C GLN A 123 23.82 -23.45 -5.57
N ALA A 124 22.76 -22.86 -6.09
CA ALA A 124 21.65 -23.59 -6.70
C ALA A 124 20.86 -22.70 -7.67
N CYS A 125 19.88 -23.31 -8.30
CA CYS A 125 18.86 -22.65 -9.09
C CYS A 125 17.49 -22.91 -8.48
N PHE A 126 16.79 -21.85 -8.11
CA PHE A 126 15.37 -21.94 -7.80
C PHE A 126 14.58 -21.87 -9.09
N VAL A 127 13.64 -22.79 -9.27
CA VAL A 127 12.90 -22.98 -10.51
C VAL A 127 11.41 -22.99 -10.20
N ASP A 128 10.68 -22.29 -11.05
CA ASP A 128 9.25 -22.46 -11.25
C ASP A 128 9.11 -23.43 -12.43
N SER A 129 8.62 -24.63 -12.17
CA SER A 129 8.45 -25.67 -13.18
C SER A 129 7.25 -25.43 -14.09
N GLU A 130 6.30 -24.57 -13.68
CA GLU A 130 5.14 -24.19 -14.48
C GLU A 130 5.51 -23.18 -15.56
N THR A 131 6.18 -22.08 -15.18
CA THR A 131 6.59 -21.03 -16.13
C THR A 131 7.96 -21.27 -16.75
N GLY A 132 8.78 -22.12 -16.11
CA GLY A 132 10.18 -22.31 -16.47
C GLY A 132 11.09 -21.17 -16.02
N GLU A 133 10.58 -20.19 -15.27
CA GLU A 133 11.38 -19.10 -14.70
C GLU A 133 12.42 -19.67 -13.72
N ARG A 134 13.62 -19.07 -13.74
CA ARG A 134 14.74 -19.51 -12.91
C ARG A 134 15.36 -18.33 -12.22
N ARG A 135 15.67 -18.52 -10.94
CA ARG A 135 16.44 -17.58 -10.14
C ARG A 135 17.73 -18.24 -9.65
N PRO A 136 18.91 -17.73 -10.02
CA PRO A 136 20.16 -18.19 -9.45
C PRO A 136 20.26 -17.82 -7.97
N VAL A 137 20.84 -18.73 -7.20
CA VAL A 137 21.08 -18.58 -5.77
C VAL A 137 22.56 -18.78 -5.53
N HIS A 138 23.16 -17.80 -4.86
CA HIS A 138 24.58 -17.79 -4.57
C HIS A 138 24.85 -18.25 -3.14
N PHE A 139 26.10 -18.66 -2.90
CA PHE A 139 26.56 -18.99 -1.56
C PHE A 139 26.35 -17.79 -0.62
N ARG A 140 25.77 -18.05 0.56
CA ARG A 140 25.36 -17.08 1.59
C ARG A 140 24.19 -16.18 1.21
N ASP A 141 23.48 -16.45 0.11
CA ASP A 141 22.22 -15.76 -0.21
C ASP A 141 21.13 -16.11 0.82
N TRP A 142 20.24 -15.16 1.08
CA TRP A 142 19.15 -15.31 2.04
C TRP A 142 18.09 -14.24 1.86
N SER A 143 16.90 -14.54 2.36
CA SER A 143 15.84 -13.55 2.52
C SER A 143 14.92 -13.93 3.67
N GLU A 144 14.64 -12.97 4.54
CA GLU A 144 13.63 -13.10 5.59
C GLU A 144 12.19 -12.91 5.07
N ARG A 145 12.02 -12.38 3.85
CA ARG A 145 10.72 -12.05 3.23
C ARG A 145 10.72 -12.45 1.77
N TYR A 146 10.70 -13.76 1.56
CA TYR A 146 10.81 -14.36 0.25
C TYR A 146 9.46 -14.60 -0.45
N HIS A 147 8.37 -14.52 0.32
CA HIS A 147 7.00 -14.62 -0.18
C HIS A 147 6.33 -13.25 -0.42
N ASP A 148 7.04 -12.14 -0.26
CA ASP A 148 6.49 -10.81 -0.54
C ASP A 148 6.08 -10.67 -2.03
N PRO A 149 5.10 -9.81 -2.36
CA PRO A 149 4.70 -9.59 -3.75
C PRO A 149 5.89 -9.25 -4.67
N GLY A 150 5.96 -9.94 -5.83
CA GLY A 150 7.05 -9.77 -6.79
C GLY A 150 8.33 -10.55 -6.44
N ARG A 151 8.32 -11.38 -5.39
CA ARG A 151 9.42 -12.30 -5.06
C ARG A 151 9.13 -13.71 -5.57
N PHE A 152 10.22 -14.43 -5.82
CA PHE A 152 10.19 -15.75 -6.43
C PHE A 152 9.71 -16.86 -5.46
N GLY A 153 9.67 -16.63 -4.14
CA GLY A 153 9.17 -17.61 -3.17
C GLY A 153 7.69 -17.97 -3.34
N ARG A 154 6.95 -17.16 -4.10
CA ARG A 154 5.53 -17.37 -4.44
C ARG A 154 5.29 -18.30 -5.64
N VAL A 155 6.34 -18.61 -6.39
CA VAL A 155 6.26 -19.40 -7.64
C VAL A 155 7.25 -20.56 -7.65
N MET A 156 8.18 -20.58 -6.70
CA MET A 156 9.22 -21.59 -6.59
C MET A 156 8.65 -22.95 -6.18
N ASP A 157 8.97 -23.99 -6.95
CA ASP A 157 8.55 -25.37 -6.68
C ASP A 157 9.69 -26.39 -6.67
N THR A 158 10.84 -26.03 -7.25
CA THR A 158 11.96 -26.95 -7.46
C THR A 158 13.29 -26.25 -7.22
N ILE A 159 14.24 -26.97 -6.62
CA ILE A 159 15.64 -26.58 -6.52
C ILE A 159 16.47 -27.49 -7.43
N LYS A 160 17.35 -26.90 -8.24
CA LYS A 160 18.37 -27.61 -9.03
C LYS A 160 19.76 -27.23 -8.56
N ALA A 161 20.70 -28.16 -8.60
CA ALA A 161 22.10 -27.88 -8.26
C ALA A 161 22.79 -26.92 -9.24
N ARG A 162 22.24 -26.75 -10.45
CA ARG A 162 22.77 -25.83 -11.47
C ARG A 162 21.63 -25.07 -12.14
N CYS A 163 21.89 -23.80 -12.43
CA CYS A 163 21.21 -23.05 -13.47
C CYS A 163 21.91 -23.37 -14.81
#